data_AF-A0A2V8KDS4-F1
#
_entry.id   AF-A0A2V8KDS4-F1
#
_cell.length_a   1.000
_cell.length_b   1.000
_cell.length_c   1.000
_cell.angle_alpha   90.00
_cell.angle_beta   90.00
_cell.angle_gamma   90.00
#
_symmetry.space_group_name_H-M   'P 1'
#
loop_
_entity.id
_entity.type
_entity.pdbx_description
1 polymer ?
#
loop_
_entity_poly.entity_id
_entity_poly.type
_entity_poly.pdbx_seq_one_letter_code
_entity_poly.pdbx_strand_id
1 'polypeptide(L)'
;MHQGRNQKWWYALQLRTRFEKVVAMHLRGKGYEEFLPTYTSRRHWSDRVREIELPLFPGYIFCKFDVTDRLPLLVIPGVMSVVSFGGTPMPVPEREIAAIEHVVNSGMKYEPWPRMSVGQPVQVRYGPLRGVEGVLVEVKNDYQLIISVSMLQRSVAVAIDRDCVVPVSENQREVVTS
;
A
#
# COMPACT_ATOMS: atom_id res chain seq x y z
N MET A 1 -36.22 -25.22 -3.47
CA MET A 1 -35.11 -24.88 -4.37
C MET A 1 -34.82 -23.39 -4.19
N HIS A 2 -33.83 -23.02 -3.39
CA HIS A 2 -33.40 -21.61 -3.23
C HIS A 2 -32.03 -21.46 -3.88
N GLN A 3 -31.98 -21.09 -5.16
CA GLN A 3 -30.77 -20.58 -5.79
C GLN A 3 -30.60 -19.12 -5.36
N GLY A 4 -30.03 -18.90 -4.17
CA GLY A 4 -29.40 -17.61 -3.87
C GLY A 4 -28.14 -17.52 -4.71
N ARG A 5 -28.02 -16.53 -5.59
CA ARG A 5 -26.76 -16.27 -6.29
C ARG A 5 -25.70 -15.94 -5.23
N ASN A 6 -24.76 -16.85 -4.96
CA ASN A 6 -23.52 -16.55 -4.25
C ASN A 6 -22.77 -15.50 -5.08
N GLN A 7 -22.97 -14.22 -4.76
CA GLN A 7 -22.33 -13.14 -5.48
C GLN A 7 -20.92 -12.99 -4.92
N LYS A 8 -19.93 -13.33 -5.75
CA LYS A 8 -18.52 -13.17 -5.40
C LYS A 8 -18.07 -11.77 -5.77
N TRP A 9 -17.32 -11.14 -4.88
CA TRP A 9 -16.64 -9.88 -5.14
C TRP A 9 -15.17 -10.01 -4.79
N TRP A 10 -14.36 -9.11 -5.35
CA TRP A 10 -12.98 -8.96 -4.93
C TRP A 10 -12.91 -8.34 -3.55
N TYR A 11 -12.08 -8.91 -2.68
CA TYR A 11 -11.73 -8.34 -1.39
C TYR A 11 -10.21 -8.35 -1.23
N ALA A 12 -9.67 -7.36 -0.52
CA ALA A 12 -8.31 -7.42 -0.05
C ALA A 12 -8.22 -8.27 1.22
N LEU A 13 -7.31 -9.24 1.24
CA LEU A 13 -6.93 -9.97 2.43
C LEU A 13 -5.67 -9.34 3.02
N GLN A 14 -5.69 -9.05 4.31
CA GLN A 14 -4.50 -8.64 5.05
C GLN A 14 -3.71 -9.89 5.42
N LEU A 15 -2.42 -9.87 5.11
CA LEU A 15 -1.50 -10.98 5.31
C LEU A 15 -0.36 -10.60 6.26
N ARG A 16 0.23 -11.62 6.88
CA ARG A 16 1.54 -11.46 7.52
C ARG A 16 2.58 -11.12 6.44
N THR A 17 3.42 -10.12 6.69
CA THR A 17 4.47 -9.72 5.75
C THR A 17 5.33 -10.92 5.35
N ARG A 18 5.69 -11.01 4.06
CA ARG A 18 6.46 -12.11 3.44
C ARG A 18 5.70 -13.43 3.23
N PHE A 19 4.41 -13.50 3.59
CA PHE A 19 3.57 -14.69 3.32
C PHE A 19 2.79 -14.59 2.01
N GLU A 20 2.91 -13.48 1.28
CA GLU A 20 2.06 -13.17 0.12
C GLU A 20 2.12 -14.26 -0.95
N LYS A 21 3.34 -14.69 -1.35
CA LYS A 21 3.51 -15.73 -2.38
C LYS A 21 3.00 -17.10 -1.93
N VAL A 22 3.15 -17.44 -0.65
CA VAL A 22 2.70 -18.73 -0.09
C VAL A 22 1.18 -18.75 0.02
N VAL A 23 0.57 -17.64 0.46
CA VAL A 23 -0.89 -17.51 0.53
C VAL A 23 -1.50 -17.56 -0.88
N ALA A 24 -0.90 -16.87 -1.87
CA ALA A 24 -1.34 -16.96 -3.27
C ALA A 24 -1.35 -18.41 -3.78
N MET A 25 -0.30 -19.18 -3.47
CA MET A 25 -0.25 -20.61 -3.80
C MET A 25 -1.40 -21.41 -3.13
N HIS A 26 -1.64 -21.20 -1.83
CA HIS A 26 -2.74 -21.87 -1.13
C HIS A 26 -4.12 -21.50 -1.67
N LEU A 27 -4.35 -20.23 -2.00
CA LEU A 27 -5.60 -19.77 -2.58
C LEU A 27 -5.85 -20.43 -3.93
N ARG A 28 -4.86 -20.43 -4.83
CA ARG A 28 -4.94 -21.14 -6.12
C ARG A 28 -5.19 -22.64 -5.94
N GLY A 29 -4.48 -23.28 -5.00
CA GLY A 29 -4.65 -24.71 -4.71
C GLY A 29 -6.05 -25.07 -4.20
N LYS A 30 -6.74 -24.13 -3.56
CA LYS A 30 -8.14 -24.27 -3.12
C LYS A 30 -9.17 -23.82 -4.17
N GLY A 31 -8.74 -23.39 -5.35
CA GLY A 31 -9.63 -22.95 -6.44
C GLY A 31 -10.18 -21.53 -6.29
N TYR A 32 -9.55 -20.69 -5.46
CA TYR A 32 -9.90 -19.27 -5.39
C TYR A 32 -9.27 -18.51 -6.56
N GLU A 33 -10.03 -17.56 -7.09
CA GLU A 33 -9.52 -16.52 -7.98
C GLU A 33 -8.78 -15.50 -7.10
N GLU A 34 -7.49 -15.35 -7.33
CA GLU A 34 -6.60 -14.47 -6.57
C GLU A 34 -5.80 -13.57 -7.51
N PHE A 35 -5.43 -12.41 -7.01
CA PHE A 35 -4.55 -11.49 -7.68
C PHE A 35 -3.52 -10.93 -6.71
N LEU A 36 -2.26 -11.32 -6.90
CA LEU A 36 -1.09 -10.78 -6.21
C LEU A 36 -0.24 -9.96 -7.20
N PRO A 37 -0.48 -8.65 -7.34
CA PRO A 37 0.36 -7.82 -8.18
C PRO A 37 1.78 -7.72 -7.60
N THR A 38 2.79 -7.94 -8.43
CA THR A 38 4.21 -7.86 -8.08
C THR A 38 4.94 -6.91 -9.01
N TYR A 39 6.08 -6.39 -8.58
CA TYR A 39 7.00 -5.59 -9.40
C TYR A 39 8.43 -6.14 -9.29
N THR A 40 9.25 -5.87 -10.30
CA THR A 40 10.64 -6.31 -10.33
C THR A 40 11.55 -5.23 -9.73
N SER A 41 12.24 -5.57 -8.64
CA SER A 41 13.25 -4.71 -8.01
C SER A 41 14.66 -5.24 -8.28
N ARG A 42 15.59 -4.36 -8.63
CA ARG A 42 17.01 -4.69 -8.79
C ARG A 42 17.73 -4.46 -7.47
N ARG A 43 18.15 -5.55 -6.81
CA ARG A 43 18.96 -5.44 -5.59
C ARG A 43 20.40 -5.79 -5.92
N HIS A 44 21.30 -4.83 -5.68
CA HIS A 44 22.73 -5.07 -5.71
C HIS A 44 23.11 -5.87 -4.46
N TRP A 45 23.66 -7.06 -4.68
CA TRP A 45 24.41 -7.77 -3.65
C TRP A 45 25.89 -7.74 -4.04
N SER A 46 26.78 -7.84 -3.05
CA SER A 46 28.21 -7.49 -3.13
C SER A 46 29.02 -8.14 -4.26
N ASP A 47 28.43 -9.08 -5.00
CA ASP A 47 29.03 -9.70 -6.19
C ASP A 47 28.10 -9.80 -7.42
N ARG A 48 26.77 -9.57 -7.30
CA ARG A 48 25.80 -9.73 -8.41
C ARG A 48 24.54 -8.86 -8.23
N VAL A 49 24.02 -8.31 -9.34
CA VAL A 49 22.67 -7.73 -9.41
C VAL A 49 21.67 -8.87 -9.58
N ARG A 50 20.71 -9.00 -8.65
CA ARG A 50 19.58 -9.92 -8.82
C ARG A 50 18.28 -9.13 -8.96
N GLU A 51 17.50 -9.50 -9.96
CA GLU A 51 16.11 -9.08 -10.09
C GLU A 51 15.25 -9.94 -9.16
N ILE A 52 14.49 -9.30 -8.28
CA ILE A 52 13.59 -9.95 -7.33
C ILE A 52 12.17 -9.41 -7.54
N GLU A 53 11.19 -10.31 -7.55
CA GLU A 53 9.78 -9.92 -7.55
C GLU A 53 9.30 -9.68 -6.12
N LEU A 54 8.83 -8.46 -5.87
CA LEU A 54 8.25 -8.03 -4.59
C LEU A 54 6.77 -7.67 -4.78
N PRO A 55 5.91 -7.86 -3.76
CA PRO A 55 4.51 -7.45 -3.83
C PRO A 55 4.36 -5.94 -4.08
N LEU A 56 3.46 -5.56 -4.98
CA LEU A 56 3.12 -4.16 -5.26
C LEU A 56 2.39 -3.52 -4.07
N PHE A 57 1.60 -4.31 -3.35
CA PHE A 57 0.95 -3.94 -2.09
C PHE A 57 1.42 -4.91 -0.98
N PRO A 58 2.58 -4.65 -0.33
CA PRO A 58 3.11 -5.51 0.72
C PRO A 58 2.08 -5.77 1.84
N GLY A 59 1.97 -7.03 2.28
CA GLY A 59 0.98 -7.43 3.29
C GLY A 59 -0.45 -7.60 2.77
N TYR A 60 -0.67 -7.52 1.46
CA TYR A 60 -2.01 -7.71 0.88
C TYR A 60 -2.01 -8.66 -0.32
N ILE A 61 -3.16 -9.28 -0.53
CA ILE A 61 -3.52 -10.02 -1.75
C ILE A 61 -5.00 -9.77 -2.03
N PHE A 62 -5.41 -9.76 -3.30
CA PHE A 62 -6.81 -9.67 -3.67
C PHE A 62 -7.36 -11.08 -3.93
N CYS A 63 -8.58 -11.35 -3.47
CA CYS A 63 -9.24 -12.61 -3.72
C CYS A 63 -10.72 -12.39 -4.00
N LYS A 64 -11.25 -13.09 -5.01
CA LYS A 64 -12.67 -13.07 -5.37
C LYS A 64 -13.41 -14.21 -4.71
N PHE A 65 -14.28 -13.89 -3.75
CA PHE A 65 -15.03 -14.89 -3.00
C PHE A 65 -16.36 -14.34 -2.48
N ASP A 66 -17.19 -15.24 -1.94
CA ASP A 66 -18.41 -14.86 -1.23
C ASP A 66 -18.06 -14.53 0.23
N VAL A 67 -18.30 -13.28 0.64
CA VAL A 67 -17.97 -12.78 1.97
C VAL A 67 -18.69 -13.51 3.12
N THR A 68 -19.82 -14.16 2.83
CA THR A 68 -20.56 -14.99 3.79
C THR A 68 -19.83 -16.29 4.08
N ASP A 69 -19.03 -16.80 3.13
CA ASP A 69 -18.22 -18.01 3.24
C ASP A 69 -16.71 -17.68 3.36
N ARG A 70 -16.38 -16.71 4.22
CA ARG A 70 -14.99 -16.23 4.37
C ARG A 70 -14.12 -17.08 5.28
N LEU A 71 -14.71 -17.94 6.12
CA LEU A 71 -13.98 -18.73 7.13
C LEU A 71 -12.87 -19.61 6.53
N PRO A 72 -13.07 -20.29 5.37
CA PRO A 72 -12.02 -21.11 4.77
C PRO A 72 -10.78 -20.32 4.31
N LEU A 73 -10.89 -19.00 4.10
CA LEU A 73 -9.77 -18.11 3.80
C LEU A 73 -9.02 -17.73 5.08
N LEU A 74 -9.73 -17.44 6.16
CA LEU A 74 -9.15 -17.00 7.44
C LEU A 74 -8.33 -18.08 8.14
N VAL A 75 -8.56 -19.35 7.83
CA VAL A 75 -7.77 -20.48 8.37
C VAL A 75 -6.49 -20.76 7.57
N ILE A 76 -6.25 -20.05 6.46
CA ILE A 76 -5.01 -20.23 5.67
C ILE A 76 -3.84 -19.59 6.43
N PRO A 77 -2.74 -20.33 6.69
CA PRO A 77 -1.59 -19.78 7.39
C PRO A 77 -1.03 -18.54 6.68
N GLY A 78 -0.96 -17.44 7.41
CA GLY A 78 -0.50 -16.14 6.90
C GLY A 78 -1.61 -15.16 6.54
N VAL A 79 -2.87 -15.61 6.43
CA VAL A 79 -4.04 -14.70 6.34
C VAL A 79 -4.37 -14.20 7.74
N MET A 80 -4.49 -12.88 7.89
CA MET A 80 -4.82 -12.22 9.16
C MET A 80 -6.29 -11.79 9.20
N SER A 81 -6.79 -11.18 8.13
CA SER A 81 -8.16 -10.67 8.08
C SER A 81 -8.62 -10.39 6.65
N VAL A 82 -9.92 -10.15 6.48
CA VAL A 82 -10.46 -9.47 5.30
C VAL A 82 -10.52 -7.97 5.60
N VAL A 83 -9.96 -7.14 4.72
CA VAL A 83 -9.96 -5.69 4.91
C VAL A 83 -11.38 -5.17 5.04
N SER A 84 -11.63 -4.46 6.13
CA SER A 84 -12.96 -4.03 6.55
C SER A 84 -12.95 -2.56 6.95
N PHE A 85 -14.05 -1.85 6.70
CA PHE A 85 -14.26 -0.48 7.17
C PHE A 85 -15.48 -0.46 8.10
N GLY A 86 -15.32 0.08 9.31
CA GLY A 86 -16.38 0.01 10.33
C GLY A 86 -16.81 -1.42 10.67
N GLY A 87 -15.89 -2.39 10.60
CA GLY A 87 -16.18 -3.81 10.85
C GLY A 87 -16.85 -4.57 9.69
N THR A 88 -17.14 -3.90 8.59
CA THR A 88 -17.76 -4.52 7.40
C THR A 88 -16.71 -4.76 6.32
N PRO A 89 -16.53 -6.01 5.82
CA PRO A 89 -15.63 -6.29 4.70
C PRO A 89 -16.00 -5.46 3.48
N MET A 90 -15.04 -4.72 2.94
CA MET A 90 -15.29 -3.80 1.84
C MET A 90 -14.85 -4.43 0.52
N PRO A 91 -15.76 -4.61 -0.46
CA PRO A 91 -15.37 -5.13 -1.76
C PRO A 91 -14.52 -4.12 -2.51
N VAL A 92 -13.49 -4.61 -3.19
CA VAL A 92 -12.70 -3.85 -4.16
C VAL A 92 -13.45 -3.84 -5.48
N PRO A 93 -13.72 -2.68 -6.08
CA PRO A 93 -14.41 -2.61 -7.37
C PRO A 93 -13.64 -3.35 -8.49
N GLU A 94 -14.36 -4.10 -9.33
CA GLU A 94 -13.76 -4.86 -10.45
C GLU A 94 -12.89 -3.97 -11.35
N ARG A 95 -13.34 -2.73 -11.61
CA ARG A 95 -12.60 -1.75 -12.40
C ARG A 95 -11.22 -1.40 -11.82
N GLU A 96 -11.06 -1.46 -10.50
CA GLU A 96 -9.80 -1.14 -9.82
C GLU A 96 -8.83 -2.30 -9.95
N ILE A 97 -9.31 -3.54 -9.77
CA ILE A 97 -8.51 -4.76 -10.04
C ILE A 97 -8.07 -4.78 -11.50
N ALA A 98 -9.00 -4.59 -12.43
CA ALA A 98 -8.72 -4.57 -13.87
C ALA A 98 -7.71 -3.47 -14.27
N ALA A 99 -7.76 -2.30 -13.64
CA ALA A 99 -6.79 -1.23 -13.88
C ALA A 99 -5.38 -1.64 -13.45
N ILE A 100 -5.24 -2.28 -12.29
CA ILE A 100 -3.94 -2.76 -11.80
C ILE A 100 -3.43 -3.91 -12.68
N GLU A 101 -4.29 -4.84 -13.07
CA GLU A 101 -3.95 -5.89 -14.04
C GLU A 101 -3.46 -5.30 -15.37
N HIS A 102 -4.12 -4.25 -15.87
CA HIS A 102 -3.70 -3.58 -17.10
C HIS A 102 -2.30 -2.98 -16.96
N VAL A 103 -1.98 -2.34 -15.82
CA VAL A 103 -0.63 -1.82 -15.54
C VAL A 103 0.39 -2.95 -15.48
N VAL A 104 0.11 -4.02 -14.74
CA VAL A 104 1.00 -5.20 -14.60
C VAL A 104 1.28 -5.84 -15.98
N ASN A 105 0.27 -5.91 -16.85
CA ASN A 105 0.38 -6.52 -18.18
C ASN A 105 0.85 -5.55 -19.28
N SER A 106 1.08 -4.26 -18.97
CA SER A 106 1.41 -3.23 -19.97
C SER A 106 2.83 -3.34 -20.54
N GLY A 107 3.72 -4.09 -19.88
CA GLY A 107 5.16 -4.11 -20.19
C GLY A 107 5.91 -2.83 -19.79
N MET A 108 5.23 -1.83 -19.21
CA MET A 108 5.86 -0.64 -18.65
C MET A 108 6.53 -0.95 -17.31
N LYS A 109 7.52 -0.14 -16.93
CA LYS A 109 8.09 -0.19 -15.58
C LYS A 109 7.12 0.46 -14.59
N TYR A 110 6.85 -0.22 -13.49
CA TYR A 110 6.04 0.27 -12.39
C TYR A 110 6.63 -0.20 -11.06
N GLU A 111 6.38 0.55 -10.00
CA GLU A 111 6.82 0.24 -8.64
C GLU A 111 5.80 0.77 -7.62
N PRO A 112 5.82 0.31 -6.35
CA PRO A 112 4.92 0.79 -5.33
C PRO A 112 5.11 2.30 -5.12
N TRP A 113 4.04 3.06 -5.29
CA TRP A 113 4.06 4.48 -4.96
C TRP A 113 3.67 4.68 -3.48
N PRO A 114 4.43 5.45 -2.68
CA PRO A 114 4.07 5.72 -1.30
C PRO A 114 2.68 6.37 -1.20
N ARG A 115 1.82 5.79 -0.35
CA ARG A 115 0.59 6.47 0.06
C ARG A 115 0.99 7.62 0.97
N MET A 116 0.95 8.84 0.44
CA MET A 116 1.05 10.06 1.22
C MET A 116 -0.36 10.52 1.53
N SER A 117 -0.68 10.61 2.83
CA SER A 117 -1.94 11.17 3.28
C SER A 117 -1.73 12.65 3.64
N VAL A 118 -2.70 13.49 3.29
CA VAL A 118 -2.78 14.86 3.81
C VAL A 118 -2.79 14.81 5.35
N GLY A 119 -2.00 15.65 6.00
CA GLY A 119 -1.78 15.65 7.45
C GLY A 119 -0.57 14.83 7.90
N GLN A 120 0.13 14.14 7.00
CA GLN A 120 1.30 13.32 7.35
C GLN A 120 2.60 14.14 7.39
N PRO A 121 3.50 13.87 8.36
CA PRO A 121 4.87 14.38 8.32
C PRO A 121 5.63 13.84 7.11
N VAL A 122 6.19 14.74 6.32
CA VAL A 122 6.98 14.43 5.13
C VAL A 122 8.30 15.22 5.14
N GLN A 123 9.31 14.67 4.47
CA GLN A 123 10.60 15.30 4.25
C GLN A 123 10.81 15.50 2.74
N VAL A 124 11.31 16.68 2.38
CA VAL A 124 11.69 16.99 0.99
C VAL A 124 12.97 16.23 0.62
N ARG A 125 12.93 15.45 -0.47
CA ARG A 125 14.08 14.70 -0.99
C ARG A 125 14.89 15.45 -2.04
N TYR A 126 14.25 16.32 -2.81
CA TYR A 126 14.85 16.96 -3.98
C TYR A 126 14.52 18.45 -4.05
N GLY A 127 15.33 19.21 -4.79
CA GLY A 127 15.13 20.65 -4.96
C GLY A 127 15.71 21.52 -3.82
N PRO A 128 15.41 22.83 -3.82
CA PRO A 128 16.06 23.81 -2.94
C PRO A 128 15.72 23.62 -1.46
N LEU A 129 14.65 22.88 -1.15
CA LEU A 129 14.19 22.60 0.20
C LEU A 129 14.58 21.21 0.69
N ARG A 130 15.50 20.52 0.00
CA ARG A 130 15.96 19.17 0.39
C ARG A 130 16.36 19.11 1.87
N GLY A 131 15.83 18.12 2.57
CA GLY A 131 16.06 17.88 3.99
C GLY A 131 15.06 18.57 4.92
N VAL A 132 14.28 19.52 4.43
CA VAL A 132 13.23 20.19 5.21
C VAL A 132 12.09 19.22 5.49
N GLU A 133 11.63 19.22 6.74
CA GLU A 133 10.47 18.45 7.20
C GLU A 133 9.26 19.37 7.41
N GLY A 134 8.07 18.83 7.18
CA GLY A 134 6.82 19.54 7.38
C GLY A 134 5.63 18.61 7.27
N VAL A 135 4.43 19.17 7.32
CA VAL A 135 3.17 18.44 7.15
C VAL A 135 2.64 18.67 5.76
N LEU A 136 2.31 17.60 5.03
CA LEU A 136 1.73 17.71 3.70
C LEU A 136 0.25 18.10 3.80
N VAL A 137 -0.17 19.15 3.12
CA VAL A 137 -1.57 19.61 3.05
C VAL A 137 -1.98 19.76 1.59
N GLU A 138 -3.24 19.51 1.27
CA GLU A 138 -3.81 19.75 -0.06
C GLU A 138 -4.74 20.98 0.00
N VAL A 139 -4.52 21.95 -0.88
CA VAL A 139 -5.32 23.19 -0.96
C VAL A 139 -5.64 23.45 -2.42
N LYS A 140 -6.92 23.48 -2.78
CA LYS A 140 -7.39 23.74 -4.15
C LYS A 140 -6.69 22.87 -5.22
N ASN A 141 -6.50 21.60 -4.92
CA ASN A 141 -5.88 20.62 -5.81
C ASN A 141 -4.34 20.78 -6.01
N ASP A 142 -3.70 21.65 -5.21
CA ASP A 142 -2.23 21.75 -5.11
C ASP A 142 -1.75 21.21 -3.76
N TYR A 143 -0.56 20.60 -3.76
CA TYR A 143 0.09 20.17 -2.53
C TYR A 143 0.94 21.29 -1.92
N GLN A 144 0.81 21.46 -0.62
CA GLN A 144 1.57 22.41 0.18
C GLN A 144 2.31 21.68 1.30
N LEU A 145 3.57 22.02 1.49
CA LEU A 145 4.33 21.65 2.68
C LEU A 145 4.16 22.74 3.73
N ILE A 146 3.62 22.37 4.89
CA ILE A 146 3.50 23.25 6.05
C ILE A 146 4.71 23.05 6.96
N ILE A 147 5.52 24.09 7.09
CA ILE A 147 6.68 24.12 7.98
C ILE A 147 6.34 24.99 9.18
N SER A 148 6.32 24.42 10.37
CA SER A 148 5.91 25.11 11.60
C SER A 148 7.11 25.45 12.49
N VAL A 149 7.12 26.68 13.01
CA VAL A 149 8.05 27.11 14.07
C VAL A 149 7.27 27.17 15.37
N SER A 150 7.36 26.10 16.16
CA SER A 150 6.51 25.87 17.34
C SER A 150 6.59 27.00 18.36
N MET A 151 7.79 27.52 18.65
CA MET A 151 7.98 28.63 19.61
C MET A 151 7.29 29.93 19.17
N LEU A 152 7.15 30.16 17.88
CA LEU A 152 6.53 31.35 17.34
C LEU A 152 5.04 31.17 17.10
N GLN A 153 4.51 29.94 17.25
CA GLN A 153 3.16 29.56 16.84
C GLN A 153 2.81 30.03 15.42
N ARG A 154 3.79 29.97 14.51
CA ARG A 154 3.68 30.41 13.12
C ARG A 154 4.09 29.28 12.19
N SER A 155 3.48 29.27 11.01
CA SER A 155 3.77 28.29 9.96
C SER A 155 3.96 28.99 8.61
N VAL A 156 4.78 28.39 7.76
CA VAL A 156 4.97 28.79 6.36
C VAL A 156 4.41 27.67 5.49
N ALA A 157 3.63 28.03 4.49
CA ALA A 157 3.15 27.12 3.46
C ALA A 157 3.97 27.29 2.19
N VAL A 158 4.46 26.18 1.64
CA VAL A 158 5.20 26.18 0.37
C VAL A 158 4.53 25.24 -0.60
N ALA A 159 4.20 25.73 -1.81
CA ALA A 159 3.75 24.87 -2.89
C ALA A 159 4.86 23.88 -3.26
N ILE A 160 4.54 22.60 -3.30
CA ILE A 160 5.50 21.55 -3.58
C ILE A 160 4.87 20.50 -4.48
N ASP A 161 5.67 19.97 -5.41
CA ASP A 161 5.28 18.78 -6.15
C ASP A 161 5.30 17.57 -5.20
N ARG A 162 4.26 16.73 -5.30
CA ARG A 162 4.16 15.48 -4.54
C ARG A 162 5.39 14.60 -4.72
N ASP A 163 6.02 14.62 -5.89
CA ASP A 163 7.17 13.78 -6.21
C ASP A 163 8.46 14.24 -5.49
N CYS A 164 8.45 15.45 -4.91
CA CYS A 164 9.60 16.00 -4.18
C CYS A 164 9.67 15.56 -2.71
N VAL A 165 8.63 14.93 -2.17
CA VAL A 165 8.50 14.62 -0.74
C VAL A 165 8.33 13.13 -0.47
N VAL A 166 8.79 12.68 0.70
CA VAL A 166 8.55 11.32 1.18
C VAL A 166 8.05 11.33 2.63
N PRO A 167 7.26 10.33 3.05
CA PRO A 167 6.93 10.13 4.46
C PRO A 167 8.15 10.11 5.38
N VAL A 168 8.07 10.85 6.50
CA VAL A 168 8.97 10.62 7.63
C VAL A 168 8.44 9.40 8.39
N SER A 169 9.24 8.34 8.48
CA SER A 169 8.90 7.17 9.30
C SER A 169 9.24 7.47 10.76
N GLU A 170 8.31 7.26 11.70
CA GLU A 170 8.48 7.57 13.14
C GLU A 170 9.58 6.80 13.87
N ASN A 171 10.38 5.96 13.21
CA ASN A 171 11.18 4.94 13.87
C ASN A 171 12.57 5.38 14.36
N GLN A 172 12.70 6.59 14.91
CA GLN A 172 13.91 7.07 15.61
C GLN A 172 13.57 8.27 16.52
N ARG A 173 12.79 8.02 17.59
CA ARG A 173 12.65 8.94 18.74
C ARG A 173 12.85 8.22 20.07
N GLU A 174 13.96 7.50 20.18
CA GLU A 174 14.58 7.15 21.46
C GLU A 174 16.07 7.10 21.19
N VAL A 175 16.80 8.17 21.54
CA VAL A 175 17.94 8.20 22.47
C VAL A 175 18.23 9.69 22.71
N VAL A 176 18.71 10.02 23.90
CA VAL A 176 19.14 11.34 24.41
C VAL A 176 18.10 12.08 25.22
N THR A 177 17.93 11.63 26.47
CA THR A 177 18.16 12.54 27.59
C THR A 177 19.08 11.83 28.58
N SER A 178 20.27 12.39 28.75
CA SER A 178 21.22 12.11 29.84
C SER A 178 20.73 12.68 31.16
#